data_AF-A0A1E1WY76-F1
#
_entry.id   AF-A0A1E1WY76-F1
#
_cell.length_a   1.000
_cell.length_b   1.000
_cell.length_c   1.000
_cell.angle_alpha   90.00
_cell.angle_beta   90.00
_cell.angle_gamma   90.00
#
_symmetry.space_group_name_H-M   'P 1'
#
loop_
_entity.id
_entity.type
_entity.pdbx_description
1 polymer ?
#
loop_
_entity_poly.entity_id
_entity_poly.type
_entity_poly.pdbx_seq_one_letter_code
_entity_poly.pdbx_strand_id
1 'polypeptide(L)'
;DKCATSAARERARSPGQPPIAPGDEECCGSGCSRCVWLEYAEDLVEFYKDGGARAAEAVAKIPDPNVRQFVKTELDYILKNKRKK
;
A
#
# COMPACT_ATOMS: atom_id res chain seq x y z
N ASP A 1 27.65 -12.29 -0.13
CA ASP A 1 26.34 -12.23 0.54
C ASP A 1 25.78 -10.81 0.41
N LYS A 2 25.04 -10.54 -0.67
CA LYS A 2 24.53 -9.19 -0.96
C LYS A 2 23.14 -9.06 -0.34
N CYS A 3 23.12 -8.49 0.86
CA CYS A 3 21.94 -8.00 1.55
C CYS A 3 21.16 -7.04 0.63
N ALA A 4 19.98 -7.47 0.15
CA ALA A 4 19.08 -6.72 -0.71
C ALA A 4 18.25 -5.67 0.08
N THR A 5 18.86 -4.94 1.01
CA THR A 5 18.17 -3.97 1.87
C THR A 5 18.37 -2.55 1.35
N SER A 6 17.94 -2.24 0.11
CA SER A 6 17.73 -0.83 -0.34
C SER A 6 16.94 -0.70 -1.65
N ALA A 7 17.08 -1.65 -2.59
CA ALA A 7 16.63 -1.47 -3.96
C ALA A 7 15.08 -1.46 -4.15
N ALA A 8 14.31 -2.07 -3.25
CA ALA A 8 12.85 -2.04 -3.30
C ALA A 8 12.28 -0.63 -3.08
N ARG A 9 12.97 0.21 -2.30
CA ARG A 9 12.52 1.57 -1.95
C ARG A 9 12.82 2.61 -3.03
N GLU A 10 13.81 2.37 -3.90
CA GLU A 10 14.22 3.33 -4.95
C GLU A 10 13.37 3.26 -6.22
N ARG A 11 12.62 2.17 -6.47
CA ARG A 11 11.70 2.07 -7.62
C ARG A 11 10.34 2.76 -7.39
N ALA A 12 10.00 3.14 -6.16
CA ALA A 12 8.64 3.54 -5.77
C ALA A 12 8.36 5.05 -5.74
N ARG A 13 9.34 5.93 -6.00
CA ARG A 13 9.14 7.40 -5.88
C ARG A 13 9.72 8.18 -7.06
N SER A 14 9.32 7.85 -8.28
CA SER A 14 9.44 8.82 -9.38
C SER A 14 8.30 9.83 -9.26
N PRO A 15 8.55 11.15 -9.20
CA PRO A 15 7.48 12.14 -9.18
C PRO A 15 6.60 11.97 -10.44
N GLY A 16 5.33 11.61 -10.24
CA GLY A 16 4.36 11.38 -11.32
C GLY A 16 4.01 9.93 -11.62
N GLN A 17 4.65 8.93 -10.99
CA GLN A 17 4.25 7.52 -11.11
C GLN A 17 3.53 7.03 -9.85
N PRO A 18 2.49 6.18 -10.01
CA PRO A 18 1.78 5.63 -8.86
C PRO A 18 2.69 4.70 -8.05
N PRO A 19 2.43 4.56 -6.74
CA PRO A 19 3.11 3.60 -5.89
C PRO A 19 3.05 2.19 -6.49
N ILE A 20 4.13 1.42 -6.34
CA ILE A 20 4.23 0.05 -6.82
C ILE A 20 3.74 -0.88 -5.71
N ALA A 21 2.88 -1.85 -6.06
CA ALA A 21 2.42 -2.84 -5.12
C ALA A 21 3.59 -3.71 -4.61
N PRO A 22 3.64 -4.04 -3.32
CA PRO A 22 4.67 -4.94 -2.76
C PRO A 22 4.57 -6.34 -3.37
N GLY A 23 5.69 -7.06 -3.38
CA GLY A 23 5.73 -8.46 -3.80
C GLY A 23 4.99 -9.37 -2.82
N ASP A 24 4.58 -10.57 -3.28
CA ASP A 24 3.94 -11.57 -2.42
C ASP A 24 4.87 -12.02 -1.28
N GLU A 25 6.16 -12.15 -1.57
CA GLU A 25 7.21 -12.50 -0.60
C GLU A 25 7.49 -11.39 0.43
N GLU A 26 7.02 -10.16 0.20
CA GLU A 26 7.22 -9.04 1.12
C GLU A 26 6.14 -8.98 2.22
N CYS A 27 5.08 -9.78 2.10
CA CYS A 27 4.03 -9.90 3.11
C CYS A 27 4.30 -11.07 4.06
N CYS A 28 4.64 -10.78 5.32
CA CYS A 28 4.92 -11.79 6.34
C CYS A 28 3.71 -12.70 6.70
N GLY A 29 2.49 -12.35 6.27
CA GLY A 29 1.23 -13.06 6.60
C GLY A 29 0.85 -13.12 8.09
N SER A 30 1.71 -12.61 8.98
CA SER A 30 1.66 -12.84 10.42
C SER A 30 1.09 -11.66 11.22
N GLY A 31 0.45 -10.69 10.55
CA GLY A 31 -0.09 -9.50 11.21
C GLY A 31 0.97 -8.57 11.80
N CYS A 32 2.09 -8.40 11.09
CA CYS A 32 3.21 -7.57 11.51
C CYS A 32 2.80 -6.09 11.73
N SER A 33 3.40 -5.41 12.73
CA SER A 33 3.08 -4.02 13.12
C SER A 33 3.33 -2.98 12.02
N ARG A 34 4.20 -3.31 11.06
CA ARG A 34 4.48 -2.52 9.86
C ARG A 34 4.24 -3.41 8.64
N CYS A 35 2.98 -3.47 8.21
CA CYS A 35 2.59 -4.26 7.05
C CYS A 35 2.92 -3.46 5.77
N VAL A 36 3.69 -4.07 4.85
CA VAL A 36 4.04 -3.44 3.56
C VAL A 36 2.82 -2.99 2.76
N TRP A 37 1.69 -3.68 2.93
CA TRP A 37 0.43 -3.31 2.31
C TRP A 37 -0.26 -2.10 2.94
N LEU A 38 -0.04 -1.84 4.23
CA LEU A 38 -0.51 -0.61 4.88
C LEU A 38 0.26 0.59 4.34
N GLU A 39 1.59 0.48 4.25
CA GLU A 39 2.43 1.54 3.69
C GLU A 39 2.04 1.84 2.24
N TYR A 40 1.80 0.79 1.45
CA TYR A 40 1.29 0.93 0.09
C TYR A 40 -0.06 1.66 0.03
N ALA A 41 -1.01 1.32 0.91
CA ALA A 41 -2.30 2.00 0.96
C ALA A 41 -2.18 3.47 1.37
N GLU A 42 -1.31 3.80 2.32
CA GLU A 42 -1.02 5.19 2.70
C GLU A 42 -0.42 5.96 1.53
N ASP A 43 0.62 5.43 0.89
CA ASP A 43 1.28 6.02 -0.28
C ASP A 43 0.28 6.28 -1.41
N LEU A 44 -0.66 5.36 -1.68
CA LEU A 44 -1.71 5.54 -2.69
C LEU A 44 -2.62 6.73 -2.36
N VAL A 45 -3.04 6.87 -1.11
CA VAL A 45 -3.89 7.98 -0.66
C VAL A 45 -3.13 9.31 -0.76
N GLU A 46 -1.85 9.32 -0.40
CA GLU A 46 -1.00 10.51 -0.47
C GLU A 46 -0.73 10.95 -1.93
N PHE A 47 -0.56 9.98 -2.82
CA PHE A 47 -0.27 10.21 -4.23
C PHE A 47 -1.50 10.70 -4.99
N TYR A 48 -2.63 10.02 -4.87
CA TYR A 48 -3.79 10.30 -5.73
C TYR A 48 -4.68 11.44 -5.26
N LYS A 49 -4.75 11.71 -3.94
CA LYS A 49 -5.51 12.82 -3.33
C LYS A 49 -6.95 12.98 -3.86
N ASP A 50 -7.56 11.89 -4.32
CA ASP A 50 -8.85 11.86 -5.03
C ASP A 50 -9.97 11.26 -4.17
N GLY A 51 -9.82 11.35 -2.83
CA GLY A 51 -10.73 10.70 -1.90
C GLY A 51 -10.61 9.16 -1.88
N GLY A 52 -9.58 8.59 -2.53
CA GLY A 52 -9.28 7.16 -2.49
C GLY A 52 -9.86 6.35 -3.65
N ALA A 53 -10.37 7.00 -4.70
CA ALA A 53 -10.92 6.31 -5.87
C ALA A 53 -9.88 5.42 -6.56
N ARG A 54 -8.74 6.01 -6.97
CA ARG A 54 -7.66 5.25 -7.62
C ARG A 54 -6.92 4.33 -6.66
N ALA A 55 -6.85 4.69 -5.38
CA ALA A 55 -6.33 3.80 -4.34
C ALA A 55 -7.16 2.51 -4.22
N ALA A 56 -8.49 2.62 -4.25
CA ALA A 56 -9.38 1.46 -4.20
C ALA A 56 -9.24 0.56 -5.44
N GLU A 57 -9.07 1.14 -6.63
CA GLU A 57 -8.80 0.37 -7.86
C GLU A 57 -7.48 -0.39 -7.79
N ALA A 58 -6.44 0.22 -7.21
CA ALA A 58 -5.15 -0.42 -7.02
C ALA A 58 -5.24 -1.59 -6.02
N VAL A 59 -5.97 -1.40 -4.91
CA VAL A 59 -6.21 -2.43 -3.89
C VAL A 59 -7.05 -3.59 -4.45
N ALA A 60 -7.99 -3.33 -5.35
CA ALA A 60 -8.82 -4.37 -5.96
C ALA A 60 -8.00 -5.41 -6.77
N LYS A 61 -6.81 -5.02 -7.25
CA LYS A 61 -5.89 -5.85 -8.04
C LYS A 61 -5.02 -6.78 -7.19
N ILE A 62 -5.09 -6.70 -5.86
CA ILE A 62 -4.36 -7.59 -4.97
C ILE A 62 -4.87 -9.03 -5.19
N PRO A 63 -3.99 -10.00 -5.48
CA PRO A 63 -4.39 -11.36 -5.85
C PRO A 63 -4.93 -12.15 -4.64
N ASP A 64 -4.30 -11.99 -3.48
CA ASP A 64 -4.74 -12.68 -2.27
C ASP A 64 -6.02 -12.04 -1.71
N PRO A 65 -7.12 -12.79 -1.56
CA PRO A 65 -8.40 -12.22 -1.13
C PRO A 65 -8.40 -11.76 0.33
N ASN A 66 -7.61 -12.41 1.21
CA ASN A 66 -7.52 -12.04 2.62
C ASN A 66 -6.75 -10.73 2.78
N VAL A 67 -5.60 -10.62 2.11
CA VAL A 67 -4.81 -9.39 2.03
C VAL A 67 -5.63 -8.28 1.40
N ARG A 68 -6.30 -8.53 0.28
CA ARG A 68 -7.15 -7.52 -0.37
C ARG A 68 -8.23 -6.97 0.57
N GLN A 69 -8.90 -7.84 1.31
CA GLN A 69 -9.96 -7.42 2.24
C GLN A 69 -9.38 -6.65 3.44
N PHE A 70 -8.24 -7.09 3.96
CA PHE A 70 -7.50 -6.38 5.00
C PHE A 70 -7.14 -4.95 4.53
N VAL A 71 -6.44 -4.83 3.40
CA VAL A 71 -5.98 -3.54 2.85
C VAL A 71 -7.16 -2.62 2.50
N LYS A 72 -8.25 -3.18 1.98
CA LYS A 72 -9.48 -2.40 1.71
C LYS A 72 -10.06 -1.78 2.98
N THR A 73 -10.07 -2.52 4.08
CA THR A 73 -10.61 -2.06 5.37
C THR A 73 -9.74 -0.95 5.94
N GLU A 74 -8.42 -1.13 5.87
CA GLU A 74 -7.44 -0.16 6.34
C GLU A 74 -7.43 1.11 5.48
N LEU A 75 -7.59 0.98 4.16
CA LEU A 75 -7.73 2.12 3.24
C LEU A 75 -8.93 3.00 3.62
N ASP A 76 -10.09 2.41 3.90
CA ASP A 76 -11.27 3.15 4.36
C ASP A 76 -11.03 3.86 5.71
N TYR A 77 -10.34 3.19 6.64
CA TYR A 77 -9.95 3.79 7.91
C TYR A 77 -9.01 4.99 7.73
N ILE A 78 -7.99 4.87 6.87
CA ILE A 78 -7.06 5.95 6.52
C ILE A 78 -7.81 7.15 5.94
N LEU A 79 -8.71 6.93 4.98
CA LEU A 79 -9.51 7.98 4.35
C LEU A 79 -10.46 8.67 5.33
N LYS A 80 -11.06 7.92 6.27
CA LYS A 80 -11.90 8.48 7.33
C LYS A 80 -11.09 9.33 8.31
N ASN A 81 -9.90 8.88 8.69
CA ASN A 81 -9.05 9.60 9.62
C ASN A 81 -8.42 10.86 9.01
N LYS A 82 -8.06 10.83 7.72
CA LYS A 82 -7.59 12.03 7.01
C LYS A 82 -8.66 13.12 6.89
N ARG A 83 -9.96 12.76 6.85
CA ARG A 83 -11.07 13.74 6.83
C ARG A 83 -11.33 14.43 8.18
N LYS A 84 -10.79 13.88 9.28
CA LYS A 84 -10.92 14.45 10.64
C LYS A 84 -9.74 15.32 11.06
N LYS A 85 -8.67 15.34 10.26
CA LYS A 85 -7.50 16.19 10.40
C LYS A 85 -7.68 17.43 9.53
#